data_AF-A0A0L0D3S7-F1
#
_entry.id   AF-A0A0L0D3S7-F1
#
_cell.length_a   1.000
_cell.length_b   1.000
_cell.length_c   1.000
_cell.angle_alpha   90.00
_cell.angle_beta   90.00
_cell.angle_gamma   90.00
#
_symmetry.space_group_name_H-M   'P 1'
#
loop_
_entity.id
_entity.type
_entity.pdbx_description
1 polymer ?
#
loop_
_entity_poly.entity_id
_entity_poly.type
_entity_poly.pdbx_seq_one_letter_code
_entity_poly.pdbx_strand_id
1 'polypeptide(L)'
;MTVHESDGSLHSAMGVMGGFMQPQGHVQVLFNMALFGMDPQAALDAPRFCIDAVELVVPRAAGQAQQSKVFVEDGVAEGVVGALADEFGHKVVPTAGLARSVFGRGQIIVREKSGRMMYGGSDPRADGCAFGLY
;
A
#
# COMPACT_ATOMS: atom_id res chain seq x y z
N MET A 1 7.35 12.09 -3.05
CA MET A 1 6.66 13.32 -2.56
C MET A 1 5.50 13.59 -3.50
N THR A 2 4.39 14.12 -2.99
CA THR A 2 3.23 14.52 -3.80
C THR A 2 2.93 16.00 -3.57
N VAL A 3 2.31 16.65 -4.55
CA VAL A 3 1.96 18.08 -4.51
C VAL A 3 0.49 18.28 -4.81
N HIS A 4 -0.07 19.38 -4.35
CA HIS A 4 -1.39 19.83 -4.77
C HIS A 4 -1.34 20.33 -6.21
N GLU A 5 -2.21 19.80 -7.08
CA GLU A 5 -2.26 20.21 -8.50
C GLU A 5 -2.55 21.70 -8.68
N SER A 6 -3.40 22.27 -7.82
CA SER A 6 -3.87 23.65 -7.94
C SER A 6 -2.80 24.73 -7.76
N ASP A 7 -1.77 24.46 -6.96
CA ASP A 7 -0.78 25.47 -6.54
C ASP A 7 0.65 24.93 -6.44
N GLY A 8 0.88 23.65 -6.71
CA GLY A 8 2.19 23.00 -6.62
C GLY A 8 2.74 22.88 -5.20
N SER A 9 1.96 23.24 -4.17
CA SER A 9 2.42 23.16 -2.79
C SER A 9 2.58 21.71 -2.33
N LEU A 10 3.55 21.47 -1.45
CA LEU A 10 3.82 20.14 -0.91
C LEU A 10 2.59 19.62 -0.16
N HIS A 11 2.05 18.50 -0.61
CA HIS A 11 1.00 17.76 0.08
C HIS A 11 1.62 16.78 1.08
N SER A 12 2.48 15.87 0.61
CA SER A 12 3.11 14.88 1.48
C SER A 12 4.48 14.40 1.01
N ALA A 13 5.32 14.02 1.98
CA ALA A 13 6.46 13.17 1.78
C ALA A 13 6.08 11.76 2.25
N MET A 14 6.04 10.80 1.33
CA MET A 14 5.64 9.43 1.62
C MET A 14 6.47 8.44 0.82
N GLY A 15 6.57 7.22 1.35
CA GLY A 15 7.10 6.07 0.65
C GLY A 15 6.58 4.78 1.28
N VAL A 16 6.53 3.70 0.49
CA VAL A 16 6.22 2.33 0.94
C VAL A 16 7.28 1.41 0.39
N MET A 17 8.28 1.04 1.20
CA MET A 17 9.38 0.15 0.81
C MET A 17 8.84 -1.25 0.48
N GLY A 18 9.42 -1.96 -0.50
CA GLY A 18 9.06 -3.37 -0.77
C GLY A 18 9.33 -3.88 -2.18
N GLY A 19 10.40 -3.46 -2.86
CA GLY A 19 10.69 -3.91 -4.23
C GLY A 19 9.56 -3.54 -5.21
N PHE A 20 8.97 -4.53 -5.88
CA PHE A 20 7.84 -4.33 -6.79
C PHE A 20 6.52 -3.95 -6.08
N MET A 21 6.46 -4.07 -4.75
CA MET A 21 5.35 -3.53 -3.96
C MET A 21 5.37 -2.00 -3.90
N GLN A 22 6.52 -1.34 -4.10
CA GLN A 22 6.65 0.12 -3.96
C GLN A 22 5.60 0.91 -4.76
N PRO A 23 5.45 0.75 -6.08
CA PRO A 23 4.44 1.48 -6.83
C PRO A 23 3.01 1.13 -6.39
N GLN A 24 2.75 -0.14 -6.05
CA GLN A 24 1.43 -0.63 -5.63
C GLN A 24 1.03 -0.02 -4.28
N GLY A 25 1.96 0.01 -3.32
CA GLY A 25 1.76 0.60 -2.00
C GLY A 25 1.64 2.12 -2.05
N HIS A 26 2.41 2.79 -2.91
CA HIS A 26 2.29 4.24 -3.12
C HIS A 26 0.88 4.63 -3.58
N VAL A 27 0.32 3.91 -4.55
CA VAL A 27 -1.04 4.19 -5.05
C VAL A 27 -2.08 3.94 -3.96
N GLN A 28 -2.02 2.79 -3.27
CA GLN A 28 -2.96 2.44 -2.21
C GLN A 28 -2.97 3.50 -1.09
N VAL A 29 -1.79 3.84 -0.57
CA VAL A 29 -1.66 4.82 0.52
C VAL A 29 -2.05 6.23 0.09
N LEU A 30 -1.68 6.66 -1.13
CA LEU A 30 -2.06 7.97 -1.64
C LEU A 30 -3.58 8.07 -1.83
N PHE A 31 -4.23 7.03 -2.35
CA PHE A 31 -5.69 7.01 -2.52
C PHE A 31 -6.43 6.98 -1.18
N ASN A 32 -5.90 6.25 -0.20
CA ASN A 32 -6.42 6.27 1.16
C ASN A 32 -6.51 7.70 1.72
N MET A 33 -5.45 8.49 1.54
CA MET A 33 -5.46 9.89 1.97
C MET A 33 -6.32 10.79 1.07
N ALA A 34 -6.13 10.72 -0.26
CA ALA A 34 -6.68 11.70 -1.19
C ALA A 34 -8.15 11.43 -1.57
N LEU A 35 -8.56 10.17 -1.66
CA LEU A 35 -9.92 9.77 -2.08
C LEU A 35 -10.79 9.37 -0.89
N PHE A 36 -10.21 8.69 0.11
CA PHE A 36 -10.96 8.19 1.26
C PHE A 36 -10.81 9.06 2.53
N GLY A 37 -10.03 10.14 2.45
CA GLY A 37 -9.90 11.13 3.53
C GLY A 37 -9.22 10.60 4.78
N MET A 38 -8.46 9.50 4.68
CA MET A 38 -7.73 8.93 5.81
C MET A 38 -6.55 9.84 6.20
N ASP A 39 -6.29 9.94 7.50
CA ASP A 39 -5.04 10.53 7.99
C ASP A 39 -3.83 9.64 7.66
N PRO A 40 -2.58 10.12 7.84
CA PRO A 40 -1.39 9.35 7.49
C PRO A 40 -1.28 7.99 8.18
N GLN A 41 -1.70 7.88 9.44
CA GLN A 41 -1.59 6.63 10.19
C GLN A 41 -2.68 5.65 9.72
N ALA A 42 -3.92 6.11 9.63
CA ALA A 42 -5.03 5.31 9.11
C ALA A 42 -4.76 4.81 7.67
N ALA A 43 -4.16 5.64 6.82
CA ALA A 43 -3.78 5.26 5.46
C ALA A 43 -2.71 4.16 5.42
N LEU A 44 -1.79 4.13 6.39
CA LEU A 44 -0.77 3.08 6.53
C LEU A 44 -1.33 1.81 7.16
N ASP A 45 -2.22 1.94 8.14
CA ASP A 45 -2.83 0.84 8.86
C ASP A 45 -3.78 0.03 7.99
N ALA A 46 -4.42 0.67 6.99
CA ALA A 46 -5.32 0.03 6.06
C ALA A 46 -4.73 -1.27 5.46
N PRO A 47 -5.52 -2.36 5.36
CA PRO A 47 -5.09 -3.61 4.72
C PRO A 47 -4.66 -3.36 3.27
N ARG A 48 -3.59 -4.04 2.83
CA ARG A 48 -3.06 -3.89 1.47
C ARG A 48 -3.27 -5.14 0.63
N PHE A 49 -3.14 -4.97 -0.67
CA PHE A 49 -2.93 -6.07 -1.60
C PHE A 49 -1.59 -5.90 -2.32
N CYS A 50 -1.05 -7.01 -2.81
CA CYS A 50 0.19 -7.05 -3.60
C CYS A 50 0.04 -8.07 -4.72
N ILE A 51 0.15 -7.61 -5.96
CA ILE A 51 0.18 -8.47 -7.14
C ILE A 51 1.62 -8.94 -7.33
N ASP A 52 1.79 -10.26 -7.35
CA ASP A 52 3.10 -10.90 -7.45
C ASP A 52 3.74 -10.59 -8.81
N ALA A 53 4.96 -10.03 -8.72
CA ALA A 53 5.79 -9.70 -9.87
C ALA A 53 6.93 -10.72 -10.07
N VAL A 54 7.13 -11.69 -9.17
CA VAL A 54 8.25 -12.65 -9.23
C VAL A 54 8.20 -13.51 -10.48
N GLU A 55 7.01 -13.85 -10.97
CA GLU A 55 6.79 -14.61 -12.21
C GLU A 55 7.20 -13.82 -13.49
N LEU A 56 7.53 -12.53 -13.38
CA LEU A 56 8.04 -11.73 -14.50
C LEU A 56 9.56 -11.83 -14.67
N VAL A 57 10.29 -12.36 -13.69
CA VAL A 57 11.77 -12.35 -13.65
C VAL A 57 12.37 -13.72 -14.00
N VAL A 58 11.57 -14.79 -14.04
CA VAL A 58 12.01 -16.15 -14.39
C VAL A 58 11.81 -16.41 -15.89
N PRO A 59 12.83 -16.88 -16.65
CA PRO A 59 12.71 -17.17 -18.08
C PRO A 59 11.64 -18.24 -18.36
N ARG A 60 10.82 -18.00 -19.38
CA ARG A 60 9.65 -18.84 -19.71
C ARG A 60 10.00 -20.02 -20.61
N ALA A 61 9.33 -21.14 -20.38
CA ALA A 61 9.03 -22.11 -21.45
C ALA A 61 7.84 -21.59 -22.28
N ALA A 62 7.90 -21.73 -23.61
CA ALA A 62 6.83 -21.26 -24.49
C ALA A 62 5.50 -21.97 -24.19
N GLY A 63 4.41 -21.21 -24.05
CA GLY A 63 3.03 -21.74 -23.98
C GLY A 63 2.39 -21.82 -22.59
N GLN A 64 3.06 -21.44 -21.51
CA GLN A 64 2.43 -21.38 -20.19
C GLN A 64 1.74 -20.03 -19.96
N ALA A 65 0.41 -20.04 -19.87
CA ALA A 65 -0.36 -18.93 -19.32
C ALA A 65 -0.10 -18.90 -17.81
N GLN A 66 0.41 -17.77 -17.30
CA GLN A 66 0.66 -17.62 -15.87
C GLN A 66 -0.11 -16.42 -15.34
N GLN A 67 -0.94 -16.69 -14.35
CA GLN A 67 -1.71 -15.69 -13.64
C GLN A 67 -0.93 -15.28 -12.38
N SER A 68 -0.68 -13.98 -12.22
CA SER A 68 -0.07 -13.45 -11.00
C SER A 68 -0.93 -13.79 -9.79
N LYS A 69 -0.28 -14.21 -8.69
CA LYS A 69 -0.92 -14.31 -7.39
C LYS A 69 -1.26 -12.89 -6.91
N VAL A 70 -2.40 -12.77 -6.23
CA VAL A 70 -2.80 -11.54 -5.55
C VAL A 70 -2.75 -11.82 -4.06
N PHE A 71 -1.68 -11.38 -3.41
CA PHE A 71 -1.60 -11.43 -1.95
C PHE A 71 -2.57 -10.39 -1.38
N VAL A 72 -3.34 -10.78 -0.37
CA VAL A 72 -4.31 -9.91 0.29
C VAL A 72 -4.12 -10.04 1.80
N GLU A 73 -4.00 -8.90 2.47
CA GLU A 73 -3.78 -8.85 3.91
C GLU A 73 -5.00 -9.27 4.73
N ASP A 74 -4.75 -9.62 5.99
CA ASP A 74 -5.79 -9.71 7.01
C ASP A 74 -6.48 -8.34 7.21
N GLY A 75 -7.80 -8.36 7.39
CA GLY A 75 -8.63 -7.16 7.52
C GLY A 75 -9.39 -6.77 6.24
N VAL A 76 -9.07 -7.35 5.09
CA VAL A 76 -9.97 -7.31 3.92
C VAL A 76 -11.16 -8.23 4.18
N ALA A 77 -12.37 -7.74 3.93
CA ALA A 77 -13.60 -8.50 4.18
C ALA A 77 -13.61 -9.83 3.38
N GLU A 78 -13.99 -10.93 4.04
CA GLU A 78 -13.99 -12.26 3.43
C GLU A 78 -14.81 -12.34 2.15
N GLY A 79 -15.94 -11.62 2.08
CA GLY A 79 -16.75 -11.53 0.87
C GLY A 79 -16.02 -10.90 -0.32
N VAL A 80 -15.12 -9.94 -0.07
CA VAL A 80 -14.28 -9.33 -1.12
C VAL A 80 -13.21 -10.32 -1.60
N VAL A 81 -12.58 -11.03 -0.67
CA VAL A 81 -11.58 -12.08 -0.99
C VAL A 81 -12.22 -13.20 -1.81
N GLY A 82 -13.40 -13.66 -1.41
CA GLY A 82 -14.18 -14.69 -2.11
C GLY A 82 -14.58 -14.23 -3.50
N ALA A 83 -15.17 -13.04 -3.65
CA ALA A 83 -15.55 -12.50 -4.96
C ALA A 83 -14.35 -12.38 -5.92
N LEU A 84 -13.20 -11.90 -5.43
CA LEU A 84 -11.97 -11.83 -6.23
C LEU A 84 -11.54 -13.21 -6.77
N ALA A 85 -11.65 -14.25 -5.94
CA ALA A 85 -11.26 -15.60 -6.33
C ALA A 85 -12.31 -16.29 -7.22
N ASP A 86 -13.56 -16.32 -6.78
CA ASP A 86 -14.61 -17.18 -7.34
C ASP A 86 -15.35 -16.50 -8.51
N GLU A 87 -15.58 -15.19 -8.42
CA GLU A 87 -16.32 -14.44 -9.45
C GLU A 87 -15.40 -13.83 -10.51
N PHE A 88 -14.28 -13.26 -10.07
CA PHE A 88 -13.32 -12.59 -10.96
C PHE A 88 -12.12 -13.47 -11.36
N GLY A 89 -12.02 -14.67 -10.78
CA GLY A 89 -11.04 -15.69 -11.16
C GLY A 89 -9.60 -15.40 -10.72
N HIS A 90 -9.35 -14.44 -9.82
CA HIS A 90 -8.01 -14.12 -9.36
C HIS A 90 -7.41 -15.24 -8.50
N LYS A 91 -6.11 -15.48 -8.65
CA LYS A 91 -5.37 -16.37 -7.73
C LYS A 91 -5.06 -15.65 -6.42
N VAL A 92 -6.06 -15.53 -5.56
CA VAL A 92 -5.95 -14.81 -4.28
C VAL A 92 -5.18 -15.65 -3.24
N VAL A 93 -4.29 -14.99 -2.50
CA VAL A 93 -3.49 -15.60 -1.43
C VAL A 93 -3.66 -14.77 -0.15
N PRO A 94 -4.55 -15.17 0.77
CA PRO A 94 -4.67 -14.52 2.07
C PRO A 94 -3.33 -14.60 2.83
N THR A 95 -2.89 -13.49 3.41
CA THR A 95 -1.55 -13.35 3.99
C THR A 95 -1.63 -12.63 5.33
N ALA A 96 -1.17 -13.28 6.39
CA ALA A 96 -1.24 -12.78 7.76
C ALA A 96 0.08 -12.96 8.53
N GLY A 97 0.18 -12.37 9.72
CA GLY A 97 1.35 -12.48 10.60
C GLY A 97 2.65 -12.02 9.92
N LEU A 98 3.75 -12.75 10.12
CA LEU A 98 5.06 -12.40 9.57
C LEU A 98 5.11 -12.42 8.03
N ALA A 99 4.20 -13.14 7.38
CA ALA A 99 4.12 -13.17 5.91
C ALA A 99 3.68 -11.82 5.32
N ARG A 100 3.15 -10.90 6.14
CA ARG A 100 2.81 -9.52 5.73
C ARG A 100 4.02 -8.68 5.34
N SER A 101 5.24 -9.23 5.36
CA SER A 101 6.45 -8.59 4.81
C SER A 101 6.30 -8.25 3.33
N VAL A 102 5.48 -8.98 2.57
CA VAL A 102 5.22 -8.74 1.13
C VAL A 102 4.50 -7.42 0.83
N PHE A 103 3.81 -6.82 1.80
CA PHE A 103 3.02 -5.59 1.63
C PHE A 103 3.81 -4.30 1.93
N GLY A 104 5.11 -4.45 2.17
CA GLY A 104 6.00 -3.33 2.36
C GLY A 104 5.82 -2.56 3.66
N ARG A 105 6.65 -1.53 3.86
CA ARG A 105 6.66 -0.67 5.06
C ARG A 105 6.66 0.79 4.67
N GLY A 106 5.63 1.51 5.11
CA GLY A 106 5.42 2.91 4.78
C GLY A 106 5.78 3.91 5.87
N GLN A 107 6.15 5.11 5.44
CA GLN A 107 6.34 6.27 6.30
C GLN A 107 5.73 7.47 5.58
N ILE A 108 5.01 8.31 6.31
CA ILE A 108 4.30 9.46 5.74
C ILE A 108 4.46 10.67 6.65
N ILE A 109 4.73 11.82 6.04
CA ILE A 109 4.54 13.13 6.63
C ILE A 109 3.65 13.92 5.68
N VAL A 110 2.48 14.35 6.14
CA VAL A 110 1.56 15.24 5.44
C VAL A 110 1.72 16.65 5.99
N ARG A 111 1.75 17.63 5.09
CA ARG A 111 1.70 19.05 5.45
C ARG A 111 0.29 19.56 5.22
N GLU A 112 -0.31 20.11 6.27
CA GLU A 112 -1.62 20.75 6.17
C GLU A 112 -1.55 21.99 5.27
N LYS A 113 -2.64 22.32 4.56
CA LYS A 113 -2.64 23.37 3.53
C LYS A 113 -2.27 24.75 4.09
N SER A 114 -2.67 25.07 5.33
CA SER A 114 -2.25 26.31 5.98
C SER A 114 -0.74 26.36 6.30
N GLY A 115 -0.07 25.20 6.26
CA GLY A 115 1.35 25.02 6.54
C GLY A 115 1.71 25.03 8.03
N ARG A 116 0.72 25.13 8.92
CA ARG A 116 0.92 25.24 10.37
C ARG A 116 1.02 23.90 11.08
N MET A 117 0.42 22.85 10.51
CA MET A 117 0.39 21.52 11.10
C MET A 117 1.03 20.50 10.16
N MET A 118 1.72 19.53 10.76
CA MET A 118 2.22 18.34 10.07
C MET A 118 1.71 17.10 10.79
N TYR A 119 1.28 16.12 10.00
CA TYR A 119 0.80 14.84 10.50
C TYR A 119 1.76 13.74 10.04
N GLY A 120 2.15 12.87 10.96
CA GLY A 120 3.05 11.75 10.68
C GLY A 120 2.34 10.41 10.84
N GLY A 121 2.75 9.43 10.05
CA GLY A 121 2.34 8.03 10.20
C GLY A 121 3.54 7.10 10.00
N SER A 122 3.57 6.01 10.76
CA SER A 122 4.60 4.96 10.67
C SER A 122 3.96 3.59 10.57
N ASP A 123 4.43 2.76 9.64
CA ASP A 123 3.78 1.48 9.35
C ASP A 123 3.81 0.53 10.55
N PRO A 124 2.66 -0.03 10.97
CA PRO A 124 2.60 -0.93 12.13
C PRO A 124 3.23 -2.30 11.86
N ARG A 125 3.57 -2.63 10.61
CA ARG A 125 4.06 -3.96 10.22
C ARG A 125 5.57 -4.16 10.49
N ALA A 126 6.29 -3.13 10.95
CA ALA A 126 7.69 -3.21 11.37
C ALA A 126 7.98 -2.25 12.52
N ASP A 127 9.08 -2.47 13.23
CA ASP A 127 9.58 -1.51 14.21
C ASP A 127 9.86 -0.16 13.53
N GLY A 128 9.31 0.90 14.09
CA GLY A 128 9.35 2.24 13.53
C GLY A 128 8.45 3.18 14.33
N CYS A 129 8.57 4.47 14.07
CA CYS A 129 7.79 5.49 14.76
C CYS A 129 7.71 6.78 13.94
N ALA A 130 6.63 7.53 14.15
CA ALA A 130 6.50 8.91 13.73
C ALA A 130 6.51 9.78 14.98
N PHE A 131 7.47 10.70 15.08
CA PHE A 131 7.61 11.60 16.22
C PHE A 131 7.52 13.06 15.76
N GLY A 132 6.66 13.82 16.45
CA GLY A 132 6.59 15.27 16.30
C GLY A 132 7.55 15.97 17.28
N LEU A 133 8.06 17.12 16.87
CA LEU A 133 8.76 18.06 17.74
C LEU A 133 7.85 19.27 17.96
N TYR A 134 7.90 19.81 19.18
CA TYR A 134 7.12 20.98 19.62
C TYR A 134 7.78 22.31 19.24
#